data_AF-A0A5B8HS47-F1
#
_entry.id   AF-A0A5B8HS47-F1
#
_cell.length_a   1.000
_cell.length_b   1.000
_cell.length_c   1.000
_cell.angle_alpha   90.00
_cell.angle_beta   90.00
_cell.angle_gamma   90.00
#
_symmetry.space_group_name_H-M   'P 1'
#
loop_
_entity.id
_entity.type
_entity.pdbx_description
1 polymer ?
#
loop_
_entity_poly.entity_id
_entity_poly.type
_entity_poly.pdbx_seq_one_letter_code
_entity_poly.pdbx_strand_id
1 'polypeptide(L)'
;MINWLRSDLSEKLIWWIKLGKHDTPLPDLLAILQRGALIGERPPYILGERRCIAFSEIPLIQAARLLLNAAKAGVNFAPYGLQFDRNALFAKGARQTIHQPLAEADLLPADQRFRHVSLAPECGIDFTWKREWRLPVDQLAFDVEQCTLILPDRQALQWLRQHSSSPMTENVLLLETLL
;
A
#
# COMPACT_ATOMS: atom_id res chain seq x y z
N MET A 1 -9.23 -13.73 -14.86
CA MET A 1 -9.81 -13.65 -16.22
C MET A 1 -11.17 -12.90 -16.28
N ILE A 2 -11.33 -11.81 -15.50
CA ILE A 2 -12.39 -10.79 -15.66
C ILE A 2 -11.78 -9.38 -15.81
N ASN A 3 -10.48 -9.22 -15.53
CA ASN A 3 -9.76 -7.94 -15.50
C ASN A 3 -9.76 -7.21 -16.85
N TRP A 4 -9.98 -7.91 -17.97
CA TRP A 4 -10.11 -7.28 -19.29
C TRP A 4 -11.46 -6.54 -19.47
N LEU A 5 -12.52 -7.00 -18.78
CA LEU A 5 -13.83 -6.32 -18.70
C LEU A 5 -13.87 -5.30 -17.55
N ARG A 6 -13.11 -5.58 -16.49
CA ARG A 6 -13.04 -4.78 -15.26
C ARG A 6 -11.63 -4.24 -15.09
N SER A 7 -11.31 -3.20 -15.85
CA SER A 7 -10.01 -2.53 -15.84
C SER A 7 -9.69 -1.81 -14.53
N ASP A 8 -10.66 -1.73 -13.61
CA ASP A 8 -10.50 -1.28 -12.24
C ASP A 8 -9.97 -2.36 -11.29
N LEU A 9 -9.91 -3.64 -11.72
CA LEU A 9 -9.38 -4.75 -10.94
C LEU A 9 -7.88 -4.95 -11.18
N SER A 10 -7.18 -5.39 -10.13
CA SER A 10 -5.75 -5.66 -10.17
C SER A 10 -5.45 -6.97 -9.44
N GLU A 11 -4.50 -7.74 -9.96
CA GLU A 11 -3.92 -8.90 -9.27
C GLU A 11 -2.69 -8.51 -8.45
N LYS A 12 -2.49 -7.20 -8.25
CA LYS A 12 -1.36 -6.62 -7.53
C LYS A 12 -1.85 -5.81 -6.35
N LEU A 13 -1.09 -5.89 -5.26
CA LEU A 13 -1.28 -5.10 -4.05
C LEU A 13 -0.10 -4.15 -3.92
N ILE A 14 -0.40 -2.87 -3.70
CA ILE A 14 0.64 -1.84 -3.60
C ILE A 14 0.69 -1.31 -2.18
N TRP A 15 1.87 -1.37 -1.58
CA TRP A 15 2.19 -0.62 -0.39
C TRP A 15 2.73 0.75 -0.82
N TRP A 16 2.10 1.82 -0.33
CA TRP A 16 2.52 3.19 -0.60
C TRP A 16 3.21 3.79 0.61
N ILE A 17 4.27 4.57 0.38
CA ILE A 17 4.88 5.34 1.45
C ILE A 17 3.92 6.43 1.92
N LYS A 18 3.78 6.57 3.24
CA LYS A 18 3.08 7.70 3.86
C LYS A 18 4.10 8.78 4.15
N LEU A 19 3.80 10.03 3.79
CA LEU A 19 4.70 11.14 4.09
C LEU A 19 4.72 11.38 5.61
N GLY A 20 5.93 11.35 6.17
CA GLY A 20 6.19 11.76 7.55
C GLY A 20 6.28 13.28 7.70
N LYS A 21 6.58 13.75 8.92
CA LYS A 21 6.67 15.20 9.23
C LYS A 21 7.71 15.97 8.41
N HIS A 22 8.71 15.28 7.87
CA HIS A 22 9.83 15.89 7.12
C HIS A 22 9.61 15.89 5.61
N ASP A 23 8.50 15.33 5.13
CA ASP A 23 8.03 15.37 3.73
C ASP A 23 9.05 14.92 2.66
N THR A 24 10.03 14.08 3.04
CA THR A 24 11.10 13.59 2.15
C THR A 24 10.97 12.07 1.91
N PRO A 25 10.28 11.63 0.85
CA PRO A 25 9.99 10.21 0.64
C PRO A 25 11.20 9.38 0.20
N LEU A 26 12.21 9.99 -0.43
CA LEU A 26 13.37 9.28 -0.97
C LEU A 26 14.31 8.71 0.12
N PRO A 27 14.73 9.49 1.14
CA PRO A 27 15.50 8.96 2.27
C PRO A 27 14.76 7.86 3.03
N ASP A 28 13.45 8.01 3.26
CA ASP A 28 12.65 7.01 3.95
C ASP A 28 12.54 5.71 3.12
N LEU A 29 12.32 5.83 1.82
CA LEU A 29 12.34 4.68 0.91
C LEU A 29 13.71 3.99 0.91
N LEU A 30 14.81 4.75 0.86
CA LEU A 30 16.16 4.20 0.93
C LEU A 30 16.37 3.38 2.21
N ALA A 31 15.96 3.91 3.37
CA ALA A 31 16.05 3.20 4.64
C ALA A 31 15.22 1.90 4.64
N ILE A 32 14.04 1.91 4.01
CA ILE A 32 13.20 0.72 3.84
C ILE A 32 13.88 -0.33 2.96
N LEU A 33 14.45 0.08 1.82
CA LEU A 33 15.16 -0.80 0.90
C LEU A 33 16.42 -1.40 1.54
N GLN A 34 17.18 -0.61 2.31
CA GLN A 34 18.35 -1.09 3.04
C GLN A 34 17.99 -2.09 4.15
N ARG A 35 16.86 -1.88 4.82
CA ARG A 35 16.33 -2.82 5.82
C ARG A 35 15.79 -4.10 5.18
N GLY A 36 15.33 -4.05 3.92
CA GLY A 36 14.74 -5.20 3.22
C GLY A 36 13.42 -5.69 3.84
N ALA A 37 12.73 -4.84 4.61
CA ALA A 37 11.48 -5.20 5.27
C ALA A 37 10.54 -4.01 5.47
N LEU A 38 9.26 -4.27 5.23
CA LEU A 38 8.16 -3.41 5.65
C LEU A 38 7.79 -3.72 7.10
N ILE A 39 7.51 -2.70 7.89
CA ILE A 39 7.15 -2.83 9.31
C ILE A 39 5.65 -2.63 9.47
N GLY A 40 5.00 -3.52 10.23
CA GLY A 40 3.60 -3.43 10.56
C GLY A 40 3.30 -2.29 11.53
N GLU A 41 2.19 -1.59 11.27
CA GLU A 41 1.68 -0.50 12.08
C GLU A 41 0.44 -0.93 12.86
N ARG A 42 0.14 -0.26 13.98
CA ARG A 42 -1.12 -0.41 14.71
C ARG A 42 -1.69 0.96 15.09
N PRO A 43 -2.14 1.75 14.12
CA PRO A 43 -2.78 3.02 14.40
C PRO A 43 -4.10 2.80 15.16
N PRO A 44 -4.63 3.82 15.89
CA PRO A 44 -5.78 3.65 16.78
C PRO A 44 -7.07 3.15 16.11
N TYR A 45 -7.20 3.34 14.80
CA TYR A 45 -8.36 2.91 14.01
C TYR A 45 -8.27 1.47 13.48
N ILE A 46 -7.11 0.80 13.60
CA ILE A 46 -7.01 -0.65 13.32
C ILE A 46 -7.36 -1.39 14.61
N LEU A 47 -8.45 -2.17 14.56
CA LEU A 47 -8.94 -2.91 15.70
C LEU A 47 -8.17 -4.23 15.90
N GLY A 48 -8.22 -4.75 17.13
CA GLY A 48 -7.49 -5.95 17.53
C GLY A 48 -6.06 -5.66 18.00
N GLU A 49 -5.30 -6.72 18.25
CA GLU A 49 -4.00 -6.61 18.93
C GLU A 49 -2.81 -6.61 17.98
N ARG A 50 -3.01 -7.10 16.73
CA ARG A 50 -1.95 -7.33 15.75
C ARG A 50 -1.61 -6.07 14.97
N ARG A 51 -0.30 -5.86 14.75
CA ARG A 51 0.18 -4.92 13.74
C ARG A 51 -0.19 -5.41 12.36
N CYS A 52 -0.36 -4.48 11.43
CA CYS A 52 -0.71 -4.77 10.05
C CYS A 52 0.13 -3.95 9.07
N ILE A 53 0.39 -4.53 7.91
CA ILE A 53 0.83 -3.81 6.73
C ILE A 53 -0.38 -3.68 5.81
N ALA A 54 -0.72 -2.44 5.44
CA ALA A 54 -1.85 -2.14 4.58
C ALA A 54 -1.39 -1.94 3.13
N PHE A 55 -2.21 -2.41 2.20
CA PHE A 55 -1.98 -2.32 0.76
C PHE A 55 -3.25 -1.85 0.06
N SER A 56 -3.12 -1.29 -1.13
CA SER A 56 -4.25 -0.99 -2.02
C SER A 56 -4.28 -1.95 -3.20
N GLU A 57 -5.44 -2.52 -3.49
CA GLU A 57 -5.70 -3.26 -4.73
C GLU A 57 -6.21 -2.29 -5.79
N ILE A 58 -5.28 -1.70 -6.53
CA ILE A 58 -5.58 -0.69 -7.56
C ILE A 58 -4.68 -0.93 -8.78
N PRO A 59 -5.19 -0.82 -10.01
CA PRO A 59 -4.36 -0.78 -11.20
C PRO A 59 -3.38 0.39 -11.13
N LEU A 60 -2.12 0.16 -11.52
CA LEU A 60 -1.05 1.16 -11.33
C LEU A 60 -1.35 2.49 -12.05
N ILE A 61 -1.96 2.45 -13.23
CA ILE A 61 -2.41 3.65 -13.95
C ILE A 61 -3.40 4.50 -13.14
N GLN A 62 -4.34 3.85 -12.43
CA GLN A 62 -5.31 4.56 -11.61
C GLN A 62 -4.65 5.09 -10.32
N ALA A 63 -3.69 4.36 -9.78
CA ALA A 63 -2.89 4.86 -8.67
C ALA A 63 -2.07 6.09 -9.05
N ALA A 64 -1.43 6.10 -10.23
CA ALA A 64 -0.69 7.26 -10.73
C ALA A 64 -1.59 8.51 -10.79
N ARG A 65 -2.80 8.36 -11.35
CA ARG A 65 -3.80 9.44 -11.43
C ARG A 65 -4.30 9.90 -10.06
N LEU A 66 -4.51 8.96 -9.14
CA LEU A 66 -4.89 9.29 -7.76
C LEU A 66 -3.78 10.09 -7.08
N LEU A 67 -2.53 9.66 -7.20
CA LEU A 67 -1.38 10.26 -6.54
C LEU A 67 -1.05 11.67 -7.06
N LEU A 68 -1.26 11.93 -8.36
CA LEU A 68 -1.20 13.30 -8.91
C LEU A 68 -2.18 14.27 -8.25
N ASN A 69 -3.29 13.75 -7.74
CA ASN A 69 -4.35 14.52 -7.10
C ASN A 69 -4.43 14.26 -5.59
N ALA A 70 -3.47 13.53 -5.01
CA ALA A 70 -3.56 13.01 -3.65
C ALA A 70 -3.71 14.13 -2.61
N ALA A 71 -2.92 15.20 -2.74
CA ALA A 71 -3.04 16.36 -1.85
C ALA A 71 -4.42 17.02 -1.91
N LYS A 72 -5.04 17.11 -3.09
CA LYS A 72 -6.40 17.66 -3.28
C LYS A 72 -7.48 16.72 -2.74
N ALA A 73 -7.22 15.41 -2.72
CA ALA A 73 -8.12 14.38 -2.24
C ALA A 73 -7.92 14.01 -0.75
N GLY A 74 -7.07 14.74 -0.02
CA GLY A 74 -6.75 14.43 1.39
C GLY A 74 -6.00 13.12 1.60
N VAL A 75 -5.35 12.60 0.55
CA VAL A 75 -4.58 11.36 0.56
C VAL A 75 -3.12 11.67 0.91
N ASN A 76 -2.64 11.12 2.03
CA ASN A 76 -1.27 11.35 2.51
C ASN A 76 -0.26 10.27 2.04
N PHE A 77 -0.34 9.87 0.78
CA PHE A 77 0.62 8.94 0.18
C PHE A 77 1.55 9.68 -0.76
N ALA A 78 2.85 9.40 -0.66
CA ALA A 78 3.79 9.83 -1.68
C ALA A 78 3.79 8.84 -2.85
N PRO A 79 4.17 9.27 -4.06
CA PRO A 79 4.17 8.43 -5.26
C PRO A 79 5.32 7.41 -5.32
N TYR A 80 5.61 6.77 -4.19
CA TYR A 80 6.67 5.79 -4.02
C TYR A 80 6.09 4.56 -3.29
N GLY A 81 6.47 3.37 -3.74
CA GLY A 81 5.87 2.16 -3.18
C GLY A 81 6.52 0.86 -3.61
N LEU A 82 5.94 -0.23 -3.13
CA LEU A 82 6.31 -1.60 -3.46
C LEU A 82 5.05 -2.35 -3.94
N GLN A 83 5.14 -2.93 -5.13
CA GLN A 83 4.07 -3.73 -5.73
C GLN A 83 4.34 -5.21 -5.50
N PHE A 84 3.35 -5.91 -4.94
CA PHE A 84 3.41 -7.34 -4.67
C PHE A 84 2.35 -8.11 -5.47
N ASP A 85 2.58 -9.40 -5.66
CA ASP A 85 1.53 -10.29 -6.13
C ASP A 85 0.45 -10.51 -5.06
N ARG A 86 -0.82 -10.26 -5.43
CA ARG A 86 -1.94 -10.37 -4.49
C ARG A 86 -2.12 -11.78 -3.96
N ASN A 87 -2.01 -12.79 -4.83
CA ASN A 87 -2.25 -14.18 -4.43
C ASN A 87 -1.11 -14.68 -3.54
N ALA A 88 0.13 -14.25 -3.80
CA ALA A 88 1.26 -14.51 -2.91
C ALA A 88 1.05 -13.91 -1.50
N LEU A 89 0.58 -12.66 -1.41
CA LEU A 89 0.25 -12.05 -0.11
C LEU A 89 -0.97 -12.70 0.55
N PHE A 90 -1.97 -13.11 -0.22
CA PHE A 90 -3.13 -13.86 0.31
C PHE A 90 -2.70 -15.18 0.97
N ALA A 91 -1.76 -15.90 0.35
CA ALA A 91 -1.18 -17.14 0.91
C ALA A 91 -0.43 -16.89 2.23
N LYS A 92 0.13 -15.68 2.42
CA LYS A 92 0.75 -15.23 3.68
C LYS A 92 -0.26 -14.73 4.73
N GLY A 93 -1.56 -14.73 4.43
CA GLY A 93 -2.62 -14.32 5.34
C GLY A 93 -3.15 -12.91 5.11
N ALA A 94 -2.76 -12.22 4.04
CA ALA A 94 -3.36 -10.94 3.70
C ALA A 94 -4.84 -11.11 3.33
N ARG A 95 -5.70 -10.21 3.78
CA ARG A 95 -7.15 -10.23 3.48
C ARG A 95 -7.65 -8.84 3.16
N GLN A 96 -8.71 -8.77 2.35
CA GLN A 96 -9.48 -7.54 2.16
C GLN A 96 -10.08 -7.06 3.48
N THR A 97 -10.13 -5.74 3.63
CA THR A 97 -10.83 -5.09 4.73
C THR A 97 -12.34 -5.31 4.64
N ILE A 98 -13.01 -5.20 5.79
CA ILE A 98 -14.45 -5.25 5.93
C ILE A 98 -14.90 -3.85 6.29
N HIS A 99 -15.69 -3.23 5.41
CA HIS A 99 -16.24 -1.89 5.60
C HIS A 99 -17.63 -2.01 6.21
N GLN A 100 -17.77 -1.55 7.44
CA GLN A 100 -19.03 -1.63 8.19
C GLN A 100 -19.08 -0.56 9.28
N PRO A 101 -20.26 -0.25 9.85
CA PRO A 101 -20.36 0.63 11.01
C PRO A 101 -19.51 0.12 12.18
N LEU A 102 -18.93 1.04 12.96
CA LEU A 102 -18.09 0.68 14.11
C LEU A 102 -18.84 -0.20 15.13
N ALA A 103 -20.15 0.00 15.28
CA ALA A 103 -20.99 -0.80 16.17
C ALA A 103 -21.06 -2.28 15.77
N GLU A 104 -20.78 -2.61 14.50
CA GLU A 104 -20.76 -3.99 14.00
C GLU A 104 -19.37 -4.64 14.14
N ALA A 105 -18.35 -3.89 14.56
CA ALA A 105 -16.99 -4.42 14.73
C ALA A 105 -16.92 -5.59 15.71
N ASP A 106 -17.77 -5.61 16.73
CA ASP A 106 -17.82 -6.69 17.73
C ASP A 106 -18.43 -7.99 17.19
N LEU A 107 -19.11 -7.96 16.03
CA LEU A 107 -19.57 -9.15 15.31
C LEU A 107 -18.40 -9.92 14.67
N LEU A 108 -17.25 -9.28 14.49
CA LEU A 108 -16.06 -9.92 13.93
C LEU A 108 -15.35 -10.75 15.01
N PRO A 109 -14.95 -11.99 14.67
CA PRO A 109 -14.02 -12.76 15.48
C PRO A 109 -12.76 -11.96 15.80
N ALA A 110 -12.18 -12.16 16.99
CA ALA A 110 -11.06 -11.37 17.49
C ALA A 110 -9.85 -11.37 16.53
N ASP A 111 -9.59 -12.50 15.88
CA ASP A 111 -8.51 -12.70 14.90
C ASP A 111 -8.79 -12.02 13.55
N GLN A 112 -10.01 -11.56 13.29
CA GLN A 112 -10.43 -10.88 12.06
C GLN A 112 -10.63 -9.36 12.25
N ARG A 113 -10.62 -8.85 13.49
CA ARG A 113 -10.84 -7.43 13.81
C ARG A 113 -9.88 -6.49 13.08
N PHE A 114 -8.67 -6.96 12.78
CA PHE A 114 -7.70 -6.19 12.00
C PHE A 114 -8.22 -5.80 10.61
N ARG A 115 -9.22 -6.49 10.07
CA ARG A 115 -9.83 -6.21 8.76
C ARG A 115 -10.85 -5.07 8.82
N HIS A 116 -11.34 -4.71 9.99
CA HIS A 116 -12.36 -3.68 10.12
C HIS A 116 -11.88 -2.31 9.62
N VAL A 117 -12.73 -1.65 8.83
CA VAL A 117 -12.61 -0.24 8.46
C VAL A 117 -13.97 0.39 8.70
N SER A 118 -14.02 1.44 9.52
CA SER A 118 -15.26 2.17 9.78
C SER A 118 -15.85 2.70 8.48
N LEU A 119 -17.14 2.46 8.28
CA LEU A 119 -17.96 3.01 7.20
C LEU A 119 -19.13 3.78 7.83
N ALA A 120 -19.16 5.09 7.63
CA ALA A 120 -20.20 5.99 8.09
C ALA A 120 -20.36 7.14 7.07
N PRO A 121 -21.03 6.88 5.92
CA PRO A 121 -21.14 7.84 4.82
C PRO A 121 -21.78 9.17 5.23
N GLU A 122 -22.74 9.14 6.16
CA GLU A 122 -23.39 10.30 6.75
C GLU A 122 -22.44 11.22 7.55
N CYS A 123 -21.31 10.67 8.01
CA CYS A 123 -20.24 11.40 8.66
C CYS A 123 -19.04 11.67 7.73
N GLY A 124 -19.16 11.35 6.44
CA GLY A 124 -18.08 11.47 5.45
C GLY A 124 -16.97 10.43 5.59
N ILE A 125 -17.19 9.34 6.34
CA ILE A 125 -16.21 8.26 6.52
C ILE A 125 -16.49 7.18 5.48
N ASP A 126 -15.82 7.27 4.33
CA ASP A 126 -15.83 6.25 3.29
C ASP A 126 -14.44 6.06 2.68
N PHE A 127 -13.85 4.90 2.95
CA PHE A 127 -12.57 4.48 2.40
C PHE A 127 -12.69 3.26 1.48
N THR A 128 -13.90 2.90 1.04
CA THR A 128 -14.14 1.74 0.16
C THR A 128 -13.36 1.85 -1.15
N TRP A 129 -13.16 3.09 -1.63
CA TRP A 129 -12.37 3.40 -2.82
C TRP A 129 -10.90 2.95 -2.72
N LYS A 130 -10.33 2.81 -1.51
CA LYS A 130 -8.94 2.37 -1.31
C LYS A 130 -8.73 0.91 -1.69
N ARG A 131 -9.82 0.11 -1.68
CA ARG A 131 -9.80 -1.34 -1.88
C ARG A 131 -8.68 -1.98 -1.04
N GLU A 132 -8.74 -1.69 0.25
CA GLU A 132 -7.64 -1.96 1.19
C GLU A 132 -7.52 -3.46 1.49
N TRP A 133 -6.27 -3.91 1.56
CA TRP A 133 -5.89 -5.22 2.05
C TRP A 133 -4.98 -5.04 3.27
N ARG A 134 -5.08 -5.94 4.26
CA ARG A 134 -4.20 -5.95 5.42
C ARG A 134 -3.55 -7.30 5.60
N LEU A 135 -2.25 -7.30 5.89
CA LEU A 135 -1.48 -8.46 6.31
C LEU A 135 -1.12 -8.29 7.80
N PRO A 136 -1.62 -9.15 8.71
CA PRO A 136 -1.46 -8.95 10.14
C PRO A 136 -0.10 -9.48 10.66
N VAL A 137 1.00 -8.84 10.27
CA VAL A 137 2.37 -9.20 10.67
C VAL A 137 3.14 -8.00 11.21
N ASP A 138 4.12 -8.25 12.07
CA ASP A 138 5.00 -7.19 12.60
C ASP A 138 6.00 -6.72 11.54
N GLN A 139 6.41 -7.61 10.64
CA GLN A 139 7.26 -7.29 9.51
C GLN A 139 7.01 -8.21 8.31
N LEU A 140 7.26 -7.69 7.12
CA LEU A 140 7.28 -8.43 5.87
C LEU A 140 8.63 -8.18 5.19
N ALA A 141 9.50 -9.18 5.21
CA ALA A 141 10.71 -9.18 4.41
C ALA A 141 10.34 -9.20 2.91
N PHE A 142 11.15 -8.55 2.09
CA PHE A 142 10.97 -8.52 0.65
C PHE A 142 12.30 -8.47 -0.10
N ASP A 143 12.27 -8.89 -1.35
CA ASP A 143 13.36 -8.82 -2.32
C ASP A 143 12.82 -8.59 -3.73
N VAL A 144 13.70 -8.68 -4.73
CA VAL A 144 13.40 -8.50 -6.15
C VAL A 144 12.50 -9.57 -6.74
N GLU A 145 12.40 -10.75 -6.12
CA GLU A 145 11.52 -11.83 -6.58
C GLU A 145 10.09 -11.63 -6.05
N GLN A 146 9.98 -10.98 -4.89
CA GLN A 146 8.70 -10.81 -4.19
C GLN A 146 7.98 -9.51 -4.52
N CYS A 147 8.71 -8.46 -4.92
CA CYS A 147 8.09 -7.18 -5.22
C CYS A 147 8.82 -6.38 -6.30
N THR A 148 8.10 -5.41 -6.85
CA THR A 148 8.62 -4.44 -7.82
C THR A 148 8.58 -3.05 -7.21
N LEU A 149 9.68 -2.31 -7.31
CA LEU A 149 9.77 -0.94 -6.83
C LEU A 149 8.96 -0.01 -7.73
N ILE A 150 8.19 0.91 -7.13
CA ILE A 150 7.46 1.97 -7.82
C ILE A 150 8.07 3.31 -7.44
N LEU A 151 8.39 4.13 -8.44
CA LEU A 151 8.91 5.49 -8.29
C LEU A 151 8.11 6.48 -9.15
N PRO A 152 8.09 7.78 -8.80
CA PRO A 152 7.39 8.77 -9.61
C PRO A 152 8.03 8.93 -10.99
N ASP A 153 9.36 9.04 -11.05
CA ASP A 153 10.09 9.47 -12.24
C ASP A 153 11.54 8.96 -12.28
N ARG A 154 12.24 9.22 -13.40
CA ARG A 154 13.67 8.91 -13.57
C ARG A 154 14.57 9.64 -12.60
N GLN A 155 14.21 10.83 -12.13
CA GLN A 155 15.06 11.59 -11.20
C GLN A 155 15.15 10.88 -9.85
N ALA A 156 14.03 10.38 -9.33
CA ALA A 156 13.99 9.54 -8.15
C ALA A 156 14.81 8.26 -8.33
N LEU A 157 14.72 7.61 -9.49
CA LEU A 157 15.52 6.40 -9.79
C LEU A 157 17.03 6.70 -9.80
N GLN A 158 17.44 7.78 -10.44
CA GLN A 158 18.85 8.20 -10.47
C GLN A 158 19.37 8.51 -9.08
N TRP A 159 18.58 9.23 -8.27
CA TRP A 159 18.93 9.52 -6.89
C TRP A 159 19.14 8.23 -6.09
N LEU A 160 18.23 7.26 -6.18
CA LEU A 160 18.38 5.99 -5.46
C LEU A 160 19.64 5.22 -5.87
N ARG A 161 19.94 5.16 -7.18
CA ARG A 161 21.14 4.48 -7.69
C ARG A 161 22.44 5.14 -7.25
N GLN A 162 22.44 6.45 -7.00
CA GLN A 162 23.59 7.17 -6.45
C GLN A 162 23.81 6.86 -4.96
N HIS A 163 22.76 6.50 -4.23
CA HIS A 163 22.79 6.30 -2.78
C HIS A 163 22.66 4.82 -2.36
N SER A 164 22.46 3.90 -3.30
CA SER A 164 22.24 2.47 -3.05
C SER A 164 22.56 1.61 -4.25
N SER A 165 23.22 0.47 -4.02
CA SER A 165 23.43 -0.61 -4.99
C SER A 165 22.35 -1.69 -4.90
N SER A 166 21.13 -1.34 -4.47
CA SER A 166 20.05 -2.31 -4.30
C SER A 166 19.61 -2.92 -5.65
N PRO A 167 19.50 -4.25 -5.77
CA PRO A 167 19.01 -4.90 -6.99
C PRO A 167 17.54 -4.54 -7.29
N MET A 168 16.81 -4.00 -6.31
CA MET A 168 15.47 -3.43 -6.48
C MET A 168 15.43 -2.28 -7.52
N THR A 169 16.57 -1.64 -7.80
CA THR A 169 16.66 -0.53 -8.76
C THR A 169 16.86 -0.99 -10.21
N GLU A 170 16.97 -2.29 -10.47
CA GLU A 170 17.11 -2.85 -11.82
C GLU A 170 15.77 -2.96 -12.56
N ASN A 171 14.72 -3.37 -11.84
CA ASN A 171 13.36 -3.54 -12.39
C ASN A 171 12.38 -2.66 -11.63
N VAL A 172 12.15 -1.45 -12.15
CA VAL A 172 11.35 -0.40 -11.50
C VAL A 172 10.19 0.01 -12.39
N LEU A 173 9.02 0.22 -11.78
CA LEU A 173 7.86 0.82 -12.42
C LEU A 173 7.88 2.33 -12.20
N LEU A 174 7.97 3.08 -13.30
CA LEU A 174 7.99 4.55 -13.27
C LEU A 174 6.60 5.09 -13.58
N LEU A 175 6.01 5.83 -12.64
CA LEU A 175 4.66 6.37 -12.81
C LEU A 175 4.56 7.38 -13.97
N GLU A 176 5.62 8.15 -14.23
CA GLU A 176 5.71 9.07 -15.38
C GLU A 176 5.52 8.39 -16.74
N THR A 177 5.73 7.07 -16.84
CA THR A 177 5.58 6.34 -18.12
C THR A 177 4.14 5.88 -18.38
N LEU A 178 3.26 6.05 -17.40
CA LEU A 178 1.86 5.63 -17.45
C LEU A 178 0.91 6.78 -17.82
N LEU A 179 1.37 8.02 -17.67
CA LEU A 179 0.58 9.25 -17.83
C LEU A 179 0.90 9.91 -19.16
#